data_AF-A0A259HJ33-F1
#
_entry.id   AF-A0A259HJ33-F1
#
_cell.length_a   1.000
_cell.length_b   1.000
_cell.length_c   1.000
_cell.angle_alpha   90.00
_cell.angle_beta   90.00
_cell.angle_gamma   90.00
#
_symmetry.space_group_name_H-M   'P 1'
#
loop_
_entity.id
_entity.type
_entity.pdbx_description
1 polymer ?
#
loop_
_entity_poly.entity_id
_entity_poly.type
_entity_poly.pdbx_seq_one_letter_code
_entity_poly.pdbx_strand_id
1 'polypeptide(L)'
;MNEAARRVLRLKFDLGLFDNPYVDEDEAARVVGSAATQAEADTAQRAAQVLLENKDGLVPLSAGKKVWLSGVSADAAKAAGLILVDSPELADVAIVRVATPHEMLHPHHFFGSRQHEGRLDFRAEDEATKAVMAAAAKVPTVVAVDLDRPAVLTLLKDKATALYGLFGASDAVLLDLVTGKAKSQGKLPFELPSSTKAVEEQHPGRPDDSANPLYKRGDGIVLP
;
A
#
# COMPACT_ATOMS: atom_id res chain seq x y z
N MET A 1 10.44 11.80 42.05
CA MET A 1 9.67 10.55 42.32
C MET A 1 8.19 10.84 42.57
N ASN A 2 7.83 11.61 43.59
CA ASN A 2 6.42 11.89 43.95
C ASN A 2 5.60 12.55 42.83
N GLU A 3 6.20 13.45 42.04
CA GLU A 3 5.51 14.07 40.91
C GLU A 3 5.20 13.10 39.78
N ALA A 4 6.12 12.17 39.49
CA ALA A 4 5.90 11.13 38.49
C ALA A 4 4.79 10.18 38.94
N ALA A 5 4.81 9.74 40.21
CA ALA A 5 3.74 8.94 40.79
C ALA A 5 2.39 9.66 40.73
N ARG A 6 2.34 10.96 41.02
CA ARG A 6 1.12 11.76 40.94
C ARG A 6 0.55 11.83 39.51
N ARG A 7 1.39 11.93 38.47
CA ARG A 7 0.95 11.94 37.06
C ARG A 7 0.32 10.60 36.66
N VAL A 8 0.96 9.48 37.04
CA VAL A 8 0.44 8.13 36.75
C VAL A 8 -0.87 7.89 37.50
N LEU A 9 -0.92 8.22 38.79
CA LEU A 9 -2.13 8.01 39.60
C LEU A 9 -3.30 8.87 39.12
N ARG A 10 -3.04 10.13 38.72
CA ARG A 10 -4.07 10.99 38.13
C ARG A 10 -4.70 10.33 36.90
N LEU A 11 -3.91 9.84 35.94
CA LEU A 11 -4.43 9.12 34.77
C LEU A 11 -5.28 7.91 35.15
N LYS A 12 -4.88 7.14 36.17
CA LYS A 12 -5.66 5.98 36.65
C LYS A 12 -7.00 6.39 37.27
N PHE A 13 -7.04 7.51 37.98
CA PHE A 13 -8.29 8.09 38.49
C PHE A 13 -9.18 8.60 37.35
N ASP A 14 -8.61 9.35 36.40
CA ASP A 14 -9.36 9.90 35.25
C ASP A 14 -9.95 8.79 34.37
N LEU A 15 -9.25 7.65 34.25
CA LEU A 15 -9.72 6.45 33.54
C LEU A 15 -10.70 5.59 34.36
N GLY A 16 -11.01 5.96 35.60
CA GLY A 16 -11.93 5.21 36.48
C GLY A 16 -11.41 3.85 36.95
N LEU A 17 -10.09 3.59 36.85
CA LEU A 17 -9.52 2.27 37.17
C LEU A 17 -9.57 1.92 38.66
N PHE A 18 -9.80 2.90 39.54
CA PHE A 18 -10.03 2.64 40.96
C PHE A 18 -11.48 2.24 41.27
N ASP A 19 -12.42 2.62 40.39
CA ASP A 19 -13.84 2.33 40.55
C ASP A 19 -14.24 1.06 39.78
N ASN A 20 -13.75 0.90 38.54
CA ASN A 20 -13.99 -0.27 37.69
C ASN A 20 -12.68 -0.80 37.05
N PRO A 21 -11.89 -1.59 37.79
CA PRO A 21 -10.56 -2.02 37.35
C PRO A 21 -10.55 -3.15 36.30
N TYR A 22 -11.66 -3.86 36.10
CA TYR A 22 -11.71 -5.08 35.29
C TYR A 22 -12.57 -4.92 34.04
N VAL A 23 -12.30 -5.74 33.03
CA VAL A 23 -13.05 -5.81 31.77
C VAL A 23 -13.78 -7.14 31.66
N ASP A 24 -14.78 -7.19 30.78
CA ASP A 24 -15.48 -8.41 30.41
C ASP A 24 -14.74 -9.10 29.25
N GLU A 25 -14.19 -10.28 29.52
CA GLU A 25 -13.45 -11.08 28.53
C GLU A 25 -14.36 -11.63 27.42
N ASP A 26 -15.61 -11.98 27.74
CA ASP A 26 -16.59 -12.50 26.78
C ASP A 26 -17.08 -11.39 25.85
N GLU A 27 -17.21 -10.16 26.35
CA GLU A 27 -17.46 -8.99 25.50
C GLU A 27 -16.26 -8.69 24.59
N ALA A 28 -15.03 -8.71 25.13
CA ALA A 28 -13.83 -8.48 24.33
C ALA A 28 -13.72 -9.48 23.16
N ALA A 29 -14.00 -10.77 23.43
CA ALA A 29 -14.01 -11.81 22.41
C ALA A 29 -15.08 -11.59 21.33
N ARG A 30 -16.21 -10.95 21.67
CA ARG A 30 -17.27 -10.61 20.70
C ARG A 30 -16.94 -9.40 19.85
N VAL A 31 -16.21 -8.42 20.40
CA VAL A 31 -15.89 -7.16 19.71
C VAL A 31 -14.67 -7.30 18.79
N VAL A 32 -13.59 -7.94 19.28
CA VAL A 32 -12.31 -8.03 18.55
C VAL A 32 -12.48 -8.89 17.30
N GLY A 33 -12.21 -8.31 16.13
CA GLY A 33 -12.32 -9.02 14.86
C GLY A 33 -13.76 -9.29 14.39
N SER A 34 -14.74 -8.58 14.97
CA SER A 34 -16.14 -8.70 14.54
C SER A 34 -16.32 -8.30 13.07
N ALA A 35 -17.32 -8.88 12.42
CA ALA A 35 -17.63 -8.59 11.01
C ALA A 35 -17.94 -7.09 10.78
N ALA A 36 -18.55 -6.41 11.75
CA ALA A 36 -18.82 -4.98 11.68
C ALA A 36 -17.50 -4.17 11.66
N THR A 37 -16.57 -4.46 12.58
CA THR A 37 -15.27 -3.78 12.61
C THR A 37 -14.43 -4.08 11.36
N GLN A 38 -14.51 -5.29 10.81
CA GLN A 38 -13.83 -5.63 9.55
C GLN A 38 -14.41 -4.85 8.37
N ALA A 39 -15.73 -4.69 8.29
CA ALA A 39 -16.37 -3.92 7.22
C ALA A 39 -15.98 -2.42 7.27
N GLU A 40 -15.86 -1.86 8.48
CA GLU A 40 -15.34 -0.50 8.67
C GLU A 40 -13.87 -0.40 8.28
N ALA A 41 -13.04 -1.37 8.67
CA ALA A 41 -11.63 -1.45 8.28
C ALA A 41 -11.45 -1.54 6.76
N ASP A 42 -12.21 -2.39 6.07
CA ASP A 42 -12.17 -2.51 4.61
C ASP A 42 -12.59 -1.21 3.92
N THR A 43 -13.55 -0.49 4.50
CA THR A 43 -13.98 0.82 4.01
C THR A 43 -12.88 1.87 4.16
N ALA A 44 -12.21 1.90 5.31
CA ALA A 44 -11.06 2.76 5.53
C ALA A 44 -9.90 2.40 4.57
N GLN A 45 -9.62 1.11 4.36
CA GLN A 45 -8.61 0.66 3.42
C GLN A 45 -8.93 1.13 2.00
N ARG A 46 -10.15 0.90 1.49
CA ARG A 46 -10.56 1.38 0.14
C ARG A 46 -10.38 2.88 -0.04
N ALA A 47 -10.70 3.67 0.99
CA ALA A 47 -10.57 5.12 0.94
C ALA A 47 -9.11 5.62 0.97
N ALA A 48 -8.19 4.85 1.53
CA ALA A 48 -6.80 5.27 1.75
C ALA A 48 -5.88 5.02 0.54
N GLN A 49 -6.21 4.09 -0.35
CA GLN A 49 -5.32 3.73 -1.46
C GLN A 49 -5.34 4.77 -2.58
N VAL A 50 -4.19 4.96 -3.22
CA VAL A 50 -3.98 6.05 -4.18
C VAL A 50 -3.79 5.51 -5.58
N LEU A 51 -4.59 5.97 -6.53
CA LEU A 51 -4.37 5.74 -7.96
C LEU A 51 -3.47 6.87 -8.50
N LEU A 52 -2.25 6.56 -8.91
CA LEU A 52 -1.26 7.54 -9.40
C LEU A 52 -1.33 7.71 -10.92
N GLU A 53 -1.52 6.61 -11.65
CA GLU A 53 -1.59 6.60 -13.11
C GLU A 53 -2.79 5.77 -13.56
N ASN A 54 -3.48 6.23 -14.61
CA ASN A 54 -4.53 5.46 -15.29
C ASN A 54 -4.54 5.81 -16.78
N LYS A 55 -3.55 5.30 -17.50
CA LYS A 55 -3.39 5.50 -18.94
C LYS A 55 -4.51 4.78 -19.68
N ASP A 56 -5.04 5.43 -20.71
CA ASP A 56 -6.11 4.92 -21.58
C ASP A 56 -7.40 4.50 -20.83
N GLY A 57 -7.56 4.90 -19.56
CA GLY A 57 -8.70 4.51 -18.73
C GLY A 57 -8.76 3.02 -18.45
N LEU A 58 -7.62 2.34 -18.28
CA LEU A 58 -7.56 0.89 -18.03
C LEU A 58 -8.43 0.46 -16.85
N VAL A 59 -8.37 1.19 -15.73
CA VAL A 59 -9.22 0.92 -14.56
C VAL A 59 -10.42 1.88 -14.53
N PRO A 60 -11.63 1.41 -14.14
CA PRO A 60 -11.92 0.07 -13.63
C PRO A 60 -12.00 -1.02 -14.73
N LEU A 61 -11.55 -2.24 -14.40
CA LEU A 61 -11.64 -3.41 -15.27
C LEU A 61 -13.08 -3.88 -15.39
N SER A 62 -13.50 -4.23 -16.61
CA SER A 62 -14.81 -4.86 -16.80
C SER A 62 -14.83 -6.30 -16.26
N ALA A 63 -16.03 -6.78 -15.92
CA ALA A 63 -16.21 -8.15 -15.44
C ALA A 63 -15.76 -9.20 -16.46
N GLY A 64 -15.24 -10.33 -15.97
CA GLY A 64 -14.84 -11.46 -16.81
C GLY A 64 -13.54 -11.28 -17.58
N LYS A 65 -12.75 -10.24 -17.29
CA LYS A 65 -11.40 -10.08 -17.86
C LYS A 65 -10.49 -11.23 -17.45
N LYS A 66 -9.68 -11.71 -18.39
CA LYS A 66 -8.60 -12.65 -18.13
C LYS A 66 -7.42 -11.91 -17.52
N VAL A 67 -6.96 -12.37 -16.37
CA VAL A 67 -5.86 -11.73 -15.64
C VAL A 67 -4.74 -12.69 -15.35
N TRP A 68 -3.52 -12.20 -15.57
CA TRP A 68 -2.31 -12.81 -15.01
C TRP A 68 -1.93 -12.07 -13.72
N LEU A 69 -1.57 -12.82 -12.68
CA LEU A 69 -1.31 -12.27 -11.35
C LEU A 69 0.13 -12.53 -10.93
N SER A 70 0.74 -11.54 -10.27
CA SER A 70 1.98 -11.71 -9.53
C SER A 70 1.90 -10.95 -8.21
N GLY A 71 2.15 -11.63 -7.09
CA GLY A 71 2.05 -11.02 -5.76
C GLY A 71 0.62 -10.73 -5.28
N VAL A 72 -0.41 -11.24 -5.96
CA VAL A 72 -1.83 -11.07 -5.60
C VAL A 72 -2.49 -12.43 -5.43
N SER A 73 -3.32 -12.57 -4.40
CA SER A 73 -4.08 -13.80 -4.11
C SER A 73 -5.01 -14.20 -5.26
N ALA A 74 -4.85 -15.44 -5.70
CA ALA A 74 -5.72 -16.04 -6.71
C ALA A 74 -7.17 -16.14 -6.26
N ASP A 75 -7.40 -16.44 -4.98
CA ASP A 75 -8.75 -16.59 -4.42
C ASP A 75 -9.46 -15.24 -4.33
N ALA A 76 -8.73 -14.18 -3.97
CA ALA A 76 -9.27 -12.82 -3.99
C ALA A 76 -9.67 -12.41 -5.42
N ALA A 77 -8.84 -12.71 -6.42
CA ALA A 77 -9.13 -12.39 -7.82
C ALA A 77 -10.35 -13.14 -8.36
N LYS A 78 -10.51 -14.42 -8.01
CA LYS A 78 -11.73 -15.18 -8.32
C LYS A 78 -12.96 -14.58 -7.65
N ALA A 79 -12.86 -14.19 -6.38
CA ALA A 79 -13.95 -13.51 -5.66
C ALA A 79 -14.28 -12.12 -6.25
N ALA A 80 -13.32 -11.49 -6.92
CA ALA A 80 -13.52 -10.26 -7.67
C ALA A 80 -14.20 -10.47 -9.03
N GLY A 81 -14.38 -11.72 -9.49
CA GLY A 81 -15.01 -12.05 -10.77
C GLY A 81 -14.06 -12.01 -11.96
N LEU A 82 -12.75 -12.13 -11.72
CA LEU A 82 -11.71 -12.20 -12.74
C LEU A 82 -11.39 -13.65 -13.12
N ILE A 83 -10.99 -13.86 -14.37
CA ILE A 83 -10.63 -15.18 -14.90
C ILE A 83 -9.11 -15.31 -14.86
N LEU A 84 -8.57 -16.22 -14.07
CA LEU A 84 -7.12 -16.39 -13.97
C LEU A 84 -6.57 -17.16 -15.16
N VAL A 85 -5.39 -16.73 -15.62
CA VAL A 85 -4.60 -17.43 -16.63
C VAL A 85 -3.16 -17.66 -16.15
N ASP A 86 -2.55 -18.72 -16.65
CA ASP A 86 -1.22 -19.15 -16.19
C ASP A 86 -0.07 -18.35 -16.79
N SER A 87 -0.30 -17.61 -17.88
CA SER A 87 0.73 -16.81 -18.55
C SER A 87 0.24 -15.44 -19.01
N PRO A 88 1.10 -14.41 -19.05
CA PRO A 88 0.73 -13.07 -19.50
C PRO A 88 0.19 -13.02 -20.94
N GLU A 89 0.60 -13.93 -21.82
CA GLU A 89 0.17 -13.96 -23.23
C GLU A 89 -1.29 -14.34 -23.39
N LEU A 90 -1.88 -15.01 -22.40
CA LEU A 90 -3.28 -15.43 -22.39
C LEU A 90 -4.20 -14.43 -21.68
N ALA A 91 -3.61 -13.41 -21.05
CA ALA A 91 -4.32 -12.42 -20.26
C ALA A 91 -4.81 -11.25 -21.12
N ASP A 92 -5.90 -10.62 -20.71
CA ASP A 92 -6.27 -9.31 -21.22
C ASP A 92 -5.49 -8.21 -20.49
N VAL A 93 -5.22 -8.41 -19.19
CA VAL A 93 -4.57 -7.46 -18.29
C VAL A 93 -3.71 -8.22 -17.28
N ALA A 94 -2.55 -7.68 -16.90
CA ALA A 94 -1.78 -8.20 -15.77
C ALA A 94 -1.99 -7.35 -14.50
N ILE A 95 -2.03 -8.00 -13.33
CA ILE A 95 -2.06 -7.31 -12.03
C ILE A 95 -0.83 -7.78 -11.23
N VAL A 96 0.08 -6.84 -10.98
CA VAL A 96 1.35 -7.12 -10.32
C VAL A 96 1.46 -6.27 -9.07
N ARG A 97 1.50 -6.94 -7.91
CA ARG A 97 1.76 -6.31 -6.61
C ARG A 97 3.23 -6.47 -6.23
N VAL A 98 3.85 -5.37 -5.86
CA VAL A 98 5.26 -5.30 -5.45
C VAL A 98 5.40 -4.49 -4.17
N ALA A 99 6.40 -4.82 -3.36
CA ALA A 99 6.75 -4.02 -2.20
C ALA A 99 7.87 -3.04 -2.54
N THR A 100 7.97 -1.95 -1.79
CA THR A 100 9.12 -1.05 -1.84
C THR A 100 10.42 -1.84 -1.58
N PRO A 101 11.44 -1.76 -2.46
CA PRO A 101 12.71 -2.46 -2.29
C PRO A 101 13.34 -2.07 -0.96
N HIS A 102 13.92 -3.01 -0.23
CA HIS A 102 14.60 -2.74 1.03
C HIS A 102 15.80 -3.66 1.21
N GLU A 103 16.65 -3.30 2.16
CA GLU A 103 17.84 -4.04 2.53
C GLU A 103 17.92 -4.20 4.05
N MET A 104 18.76 -5.12 4.49
CA MET A 104 19.06 -5.36 5.90
C MET A 104 20.53 -4.97 6.14
N LEU A 105 20.79 -3.68 6.28
CA LEU A 105 22.15 -3.13 6.41
C LEU A 105 22.70 -3.27 7.83
N HIS A 106 21.82 -3.26 8.82
CA HIS A 106 22.15 -3.26 10.25
C HIS A 106 21.47 -4.41 11.01
N PRO A 107 21.75 -5.69 10.66
CA PRO A 107 21.05 -6.85 11.22
C PRO A 107 21.24 -7.05 12.73
N HIS A 108 22.27 -6.44 13.33
CA HIS A 108 22.57 -6.56 14.75
C HIS A 108 22.09 -5.37 15.59
N HIS A 109 21.42 -4.39 14.97
CA HIS A 109 20.84 -3.24 15.66
C HIS A 109 19.33 -3.43 15.85
N PHE A 110 18.79 -2.93 16.97
CA PHE A 110 17.38 -3.11 17.33
C PHE A 110 16.42 -2.63 16.23
N PHE A 111 16.66 -1.45 15.66
CA PHE A 111 15.83 -0.92 14.58
C PHE A 111 16.18 -1.54 13.22
N GLY A 112 17.46 -1.71 12.90
CA GLY A 112 17.90 -2.32 11.64
C GLY A 112 17.34 -3.73 11.42
N SER A 113 17.29 -4.55 12.48
CA SER A 113 16.72 -5.91 12.43
C SER A 113 15.20 -6.00 12.30
N ARG A 114 14.48 -4.86 12.40
CA ARG A 114 13.01 -4.84 12.50
C ARG A 114 12.33 -3.91 11.51
N GLN A 115 13.07 -3.00 10.89
CA GLN A 115 12.55 -1.97 10.00
C GLN A 115 13.17 -2.14 8.62
N HIS A 116 12.39 -1.84 7.58
CA HIS A 116 12.92 -1.77 6.23
C HIS A 116 13.82 -0.54 6.09
N GLU A 117 15.04 -0.76 5.60
CA GLU A 117 16.04 0.30 5.40
C GLU A 117 16.74 0.16 4.06
N GLY A 118 17.70 1.03 3.80
CA GLY A 118 18.47 1.04 2.56
C GLY A 118 17.66 1.57 1.40
N ARG A 119 17.81 0.92 0.24
CA ARG A 119 17.32 1.40 -1.05
C ARG A 119 15.82 1.73 -1.08
N LEU A 120 15.48 2.62 -2.01
CA LEU A 120 14.12 3.04 -2.37
C LEU A 120 13.88 2.94 -3.89
N ASP A 121 14.92 2.69 -4.68
CA ASP A 121 14.88 2.56 -6.13
C ASP A 121 14.64 1.11 -6.56
N PHE A 122 13.74 0.95 -7.53
CA PHE A 122 13.57 -0.30 -8.27
C PHE A 122 14.64 -0.40 -9.35
N ARG A 123 15.31 -1.56 -9.43
CA ARG A 123 16.33 -1.87 -10.44
C ARG A 123 15.88 -2.98 -11.36
N ALA A 124 16.44 -3.04 -12.56
CA ALA A 124 16.04 -3.99 -13.60
C ALA A 124 16.30 -5.45 -13.21
N GLU A 125 17.29 -5.68 -12.35
CA GLU A 125 17.67 -6.99 -11.82
C GLU A 125 16.76 -7.50 -10.68
N ASP A 126 15.96 -6.63 -10.06
CA ASP A 126 15.08 -7.01 -8.97
C ASP A 126 13.93 -7.90 -9.50
N GLU A 127 13.62 -8.98 -8.78
CA GLU A 127 12.54 -9.90 -9.18
C GLU A 127 11.18 -9.19 -9.30
N ALA A 128 10.90 -8.23 -8.40
CA ALA A 128 9.72 -7.39 -8.46
C ALA A 128 9.62 -6.60 -9.77
N THR A 129 10.73 -5.99 -10.20
CA THR A 129 10.80 -5.23 -11.45
C THR A 129 10.69 -6.15 -12.66
N LYS A 130 11.36 -7.31 -12.64
CA LYS A 130 11.28 -8.29 -13.73
C LYS A 130 9.85 -8.75 -13.98
N ALA A 131 9.08 -9.02 -12.92
CA ALA A 131 7.67 -9.41 -13.05
C ALA A 131 6.84 -8.31 -13.74
N VAL A 132 7.02 -7.04 -13.34
CA VAL A 132 6.35 -5.89 -13.98
C VAL A 132 6.76 -5.76 -15.44
N MET A 133 8.06 -5.85 -15.74
CA MET A 133 8.60 -5.72 -17.09
C MET A 133 8.13 -6.85 -18.02
N ALA A 134 8.09 -8.09 -17.52
CA ALA A 134 7.61 -9.24 -18.25
C ALA A 134 6.12 -9.11 -18.61
N ALA A 135 5.30 -8.66 -17.66
CA ALA A 135 3.88 -8.39 -17.88
C ALA A 135 3.65 -7.24 -18.86
N ALA A 136 4.30 -6.09 -18.62
CA ALA A 136 4.13 -4.88 -19.43
C ALA A 136 4.60 -5.02 -20.88
N ALA A 137 5.50 -5.99 -21.15
CA ALA A 137 5.91 -6.31 -22.51
C ALA A 137 4.84 -7.05 -23.33
N LYS A 138 3.80 -7.59 -22.68
CA LYS A 138 2.77 -8.43 -23.31
C LYS A 138 1.39 -7.79 -23.29
N VAL A 139 0.99 -7.25 -22.14
CA VAL A 139 -0.37 -6.78 -21.89
C VAL A 139 -0.38 -5.49 -21.07
N PRO A 140 -1.46 -4.69 -21.15
CA PRO A 140 -1.69 -3.60 -20.20
C PRO A 140 -1.57 -4.11 -18.76
N THR A 141 -0.81 -3.39 -17.95
CA THR A 141 -0.41 -3.86 -16.61
C THR A 141 -0.84 -2.88 -15.53
N VAL A 142 -1.59 -3.38 -14.56
CA VAL A 142 -1.86 -2.72 -13.28
C VAL A 142 -0.71 -3.06 -12.32
N VAL A 143 0.04 -2.05 -11.91
CA VAL A 143 1.11 -2.18 -10.93
C VAL A 143 0.63 -1.60 -9.61
N ALA A 144 0.63 -2.40 -8.54
CA ALA A 144 0.29 -1.96 -7.20
C ALA A 144 1.53 -2.04 -6.32
N VAL A 145 1.97 -0.89 -5.79
CA VAL A 145 3.19 -0.79 -4.98
C VAL A 145 2.81 -0.58 -3.53
N ASP A 146 3.24 -1.46 -2.62
CA ASP A 146 3.15 -1.23 -1.19
C ASP A 146 4.19 -0.16 -0.76
N LEU A 147 3.69 1.03 -0.45
CA LEU A 147 4.43 2.22 -0.07
C LEU A 147 4.50 2.35 1.45
N ASP A 148 5.27 1.46 2.08
CA ASP A 148 5.68 1.64 3.47
C ASP A 148 6.69 2.79 3.64
N ARG A 149 7.38 3.16 2.55
CA ARG A 149 8.34 4.26 2.44
C ARG A 149 8.22 4.99 1.09
N PRO A 150 8.71 6.24 0.95
CA PRO A 150 8.66 6.99 -0.31
C PRO A 150 9.56 6.41 -1.41
N ALA A 151 9.08 5.39 -2.12
CA ALA A 151 9.84 4.71 -3.17
C ALA A 151 10.03 5.56 -4.44
N VAL A 152 11.15 5.35 -5.14
CA VAL A 152 11.40 5.93 -6.47
C VAL A 152 10.70 5.09 -7.53
N LEU A 153 9.52 5.52 -7.97
CA LEU A 153 8.67 4.75 -8.89
C LEU A 153 8.96 4.99 -10.38
N THR A 154 9.98 5.78 -10.71
CA THR A 154 10.27 6.24 -12.08
C THR A 154 10.34 5.09 -13.09
N LEU A 155 11.01 3.98 -12.73
CA LEU A 155 11.13 2.81 -13.59
C LEU A 155 9.77 2.10 -13.83
N LEU A 156 8.91 2.06 -12.82
CA LEU A 156 7.62 1.38 -12.89
C LEU A 156 6.56 2.25 -13.57
N LYS A 157 6.61 3.57 -13.39
CA LYS A 157 5.65 4.54 -13.94
C LYS A 157 5.47 4.39 -15.44
N ASP A 158 6.56 4.20 -16.18
CA ASP A 158 6.50 4.10 -17.65
C ASP A 158 5.92 2.75 -18.12
N LYS A 159 6.02 1.72 -17.30
CA LYS A 159 5.58 0.35 -17.60
C LYS A 159 4.17 0.05 -17.12
N ALA A 160 3.72 0.76 -16.10
CA ALA A 160 2.37 0.69 -15.59
C ALA A 160 1.40 1.40 -16.54
N THR A 161 0.34 0.69 -16.94
CA THR A 161 -0.83 1.32 -17.55
C THR A 161 -1.71 1.92 -16.46
N ALA A 162 -1.87 1.23 -15.34
CA ALA A 162 -2.40 1.80 -14.10
C ALA A 162 -1.41 1.57 -12.95
N LEU A 163 -1.18 2.60 -12.12
CA LEU A 163 -0.24 2.54 -10.99
C LEU A 163 -0.97 2.88 -9.70
N TYR A 164 -0.99 1.95 -8.75
CA TYR A 164 -1.53 2.15 -7.41
C TYR A 164 -0.41 2.26 -6.37
N GLY A 165 -0.54 3.21 -5.46
CA GLY A 165 0.19 3.27 -4.19
C GLY A 165 -0.68 2.70 -3.08
N LEU A 166 -0.23 1.61 -2.47
CA LEU A 166 -0.91 0.89 -1.41
C LEU A 166 -0.26 1.15 -0.04
N PHE A 167 -1.07 1.14 1.01
CA PHE A 167 -0.66 1.35 2.40
C PHE A 167 -1.12 0.19 3.29
N GLY A 168 -0.59 -1.01 3.01
CA GLY A 168 -0.94 -2.23 3.75
C GLY A 168 -2.36 -2.75 3.45
N ALA A 169 -2.85 -2.53 2.23
CA ALA A 169 -4.17 -2.99 1.82
C ALA A 169 -4.22 -4.51 1.63
N SER A 170 -5.38 -5.11 1.89
CA SER A 170 -5.65 -6.49 1.47
C SER A 170 -5.78 -6.60 -0.05
N ASP A 171 -5.56 -7.81 -0.58
CA ASP A 171 -5.76 -8.07 -2.02
C ASP A 171 -7.21 -7.86 -2.45
N ALA A 172 -8.17 -8.17 -1.57
CA ALA A 172 -9.59 -7.90 -1.80
C ALA A 172 -9.85 -6.40 -2.03
N VAL A 173 -9.24 -5.53 -1.23
CA VAL A 173 -9.35 -4.09 -1.38
C VAL A 173 -8.71 -3.59 -2.68
N LEU A 174 -7.52 -4.08 -3.03
CA LEU A 174 -6.89 -3.75 -4.31
C LEU A 174 -7.83 -4.13 -5.47
N LEU A 175 -8.40 -5.33 -5.44
CA LEU A 175 -9.26 -5.83 -6.50
C LEU A 175 -10.61 -5.11 -6.55
N ASP A 176 -11.17 -4.70 -5.41
CA ASP A 176 -12.37 -3.85 -5.36
C ASP A 176 -12.13 -2.52 -6.09
N LEU A 177 -10.96 -1.91 -5.91
CA LEU A 177 -10.58 -0.66 -6.57
C LEU A 177 -10.33 -0.86 -8.07
N VAL A 178 -9.59 -1.92 -8.42
CA VAL A 178 -9.25 -2.24 -9.81
C VAL A 178 -10.49 -2.62 -10.63
N THR A 179 -11.48 -3.29 -10.03
CA THR A 179 -12.74 -3.68 -10.71
C THR A 179 -13.84 -2.62 -10.59
N GLY A 180 -13.59 -1.53 -9.87
CA GLY A 180 -14.57 -0.44 -9.70
C GLY A 180 -15.72 -0.76 -8.74
N LYS A 181 -15.66 -1.85 -7.97
CA LYS A 181 -16.56 -2.07 -6.83
C LYS A 181 -16.42 -0.97 -5.78
N ALA A 182 -15.23 -0.36 -5.71
CA ALA A 182 -14.93 0.78 -4.87
C ALA A 182 -14.27 1.90 -5.68
N LYS A 183 -14.49 3.15 -5.26
CA LYS A 183 -13.87 4.30 -5.89
C LYS A 183 -12.48 4.54 -5.33
N SER A 184 -11.52 4.72 -6.23
CA SER A 184 -10.19 5.21 -5.87
C SER A 184 -10.31 6.70 -5.54
N GLN A 185 -10.02 7.07 -4.30
CA GLN A 185 -10.15 8.45 -3.81
C GLN A 185 -9.00 8.90 -2.89
N GLY A 186 -8.08 7.99 -2.54
CA GLY A 186 -6.96 8.31 -1.68
C GLY A 186 -6.02 9.33 -2.32
N LYS A 187 -5.35 10.10 -1.45
CA LYS A 187 -4.34 11.10 -1.83
C LYS A 187 -3.03 10.77 -1.14
N LEU A 188 -1.91 10.99 -1.83
CA LEU A 188 -0.59 10.75 -1.26
C LEU A 188 -0.36 11.59 0.01
N PRO A 189 0.01 10.98 1.15
CA PRO A 189 0.29 11.69 2.38
C PRO A 189 1.69 12.35 2.42
N PHE A 190 2.56 12.00 1.47
CA PHE A 190 3.93 12.50 1.30
C PHE A 190 4.29 12.54 -0.20
N GLU A 191 5.30 13.33 -0.58
CA GLU A 191 5.84 13.27 -1.94
C GLU A 191 6.61 11.97 -2.23
N LEU A 192 6.63 11.58 -3.51
CA LEU A 192 7.44 10.46 -4.01
C LEU A 192 8.64 11.01 -4.80
N PRO A 193 9.87 10.58 -4.48
CA PRO A 193 11.08 11.07 -5.13
C PRO A 193 11.18 10.61 -6.60
N SER A 194 11.80 11.44 -7.44
CA SER A 194 12.03 11.13 -8.86
C SER A 194 13.29 10.30 -9.13
N SER A 195 14.23 10.27 -8.18
CA SER A 195 15.49 9.51 -8.31
C SER A 195 16.14 9.30 -6.94
N THR A 196 17.09 8.36 -6.84
CA THR A 196 17.93 8.18 -5.65
C THR A 196 18.69 9.45 -5.29
N LYS A 197 19.16 10.20 -6.30
CA LYS A 197 19.82 11.49 -6.10
C LYS A 197 18.90 12.50 -5.39
N ALA A 198 17.62 12.54 -5.76
CA ALA A 198 16.65 13.43 -5.10
C ALA A 198 16.44 13.07 -3.62
N VAL A 199 16.50 11.78 -3.27
CA VAL A 199 16.46 11.31 -1.87
C VAL A 199 17.70 11.76 -1.11
N GLU A 200 18.89 11.62 -1.70
CA GLU A 200 20.16 12.01 -1.07
C GLU A 200 20.29 13.52 -0.86
N GLU A 201 19.69 14.33 -1.74
CA GLU A 201 19.67 15.79 -1.64
C GLU A 201 18.62 16.31 -0.66
N GLN A 202 17.74 15.44 -0.14
CA GLN A 202 16.63 15.82 0.73
C GLN A 202 17.12 16.30 2.11
N HIS A 203 16.57 17.40 2.61
CA HIS A 203 16.93 17.90 3.93
C HIS A 203 16.21 17.11 5.05
N PRO A 204 16.91 16.50 6.01
CA PRO A 204 16.30 15.60 7.00
C PRO A 204 15.30 16.30 7.95
N GLY A 205 15.38 17.63 8.07
CA GLY A 205 14.48 18.45 8.88
C GLY A 205 13.34 19.13 8.11
N ARG A 206 13.12 18.84 6.82
CA ARG A 206 12.06 19.46 6.02
C ARG A 206 11.24 18.40 5.29
N PRO A 207 9.90 18.42 5.39
CA PRO A 207 9.06 17.57 4.56
C PRO A 207 8.91 18.17 3.16
N ASP A 208 8.75 17.28 2.17
CA ASP A 208 8.38 17.60 0.79
C ASP A 208 9.22 18.71 0.11
N ASP A 209 10.55 18.65 0.27
CA ASP A 209 11.50 19.64 -0.23
C ASP A 209 12.23 19.22 -1.51
N SER A 210 11.85 18.09 -2.13
CA SER A 210 12.40 17.69 -3.42
C SER A 210 12.17 18.78 -4.47
N ALA A 211 13.20 19.12 -5.25
CA ALA A 211 13.08 20.13 -6.31
C ALA A 211 12.10 19.70 -7.41
N ASN A 212 12.14 18.42 -7.79
CA ASN A 212 11.29 17.81 -8.82
C ASN A 212 10.81 16.43 -8.35
N PRO A 213 9.81 16.34 -7.46
CA PRO A 213 9.24 15.06 -7.05
C PRO A 213 8.52 14.39 -8.23
N LEU A 214 8.50 13.06 -8.24
CA LEU A 214 7.76 12.27 -9.23
C LEU A 214 6.26 12.47 -9.05
N TYR A 215 5.81 12.45 -7.80
CA TYR A 215 4.46 12.78 -7.37
C TYR A 215 4.53 13.64 -6.12
N LYS A 216 3.67 14.64 -6.03
CA LYS A 216 3.59 15.54 -4.88
C LYS A 216 2.65 14.97 -3.82
N ARG A 217 2.82 15.43 -2.57
CA ARG A 217 1.79 15.26 -1.55
C ARG A 217 0.44 15.77 -2.08
N GLY A 218 -0.61 14.98 -1.90
CA GLY A 218 -1.95 15.29 -2.38
C GLY A 218 -2.26 14.79 -3.79
N ASP A 219 -1.28 14.23 -4.52
CA ASP A 219 -1.54 13.59 -5.80
C ASP A 219 -2.36 12.31 -5.61
N GLY A 220 -3.18 12.00 -6.61
CA GLY A 220 -4.10 10.87 -6.62
C GLY A 220 -5.28 11.12 -7.55
N ILE A 221 -5.47 10.24 -8.53
CA ILE A 221 -6.60 10.28 -9.47
C ILE A 221 -7.85 9.80 -8.73
N VAL A 222 -8.91 10.61 -8.80
CA VAL A 222 -10.23 10.24 -8.30
C VAL A 222 -11.06 9.78 -9.49
N LEU A 223 -11.48 8.53 -9.47
CA LEU A 223 -12.37 7.99 -10.50
C LEU A 223 -13.82 8.43 -10.23
N PRO A 224 -14.59 8.78 -11.28
CA PRO A 224 -15.97 9.26 -11.15
C PRO A 224 -16.93 8.22 -10.55
#